data_AF-Q7VD60-F1
#
_entry.id   AF-Q7VD60-F1
#
_cell.length_a   1.000
_cell.length_b   1.000
_cell.length_c   1.000
_cell.angle_alpha   90.00
_cell.angle_beta   90.00
_cell.angle_gamma   90.00
#
_symmetry.space_group_name_H-M   'P 1'
#
loop_
_entity.id
_entity.type
_entity.pdbx_description
1 polymer ?
#
loop_
_entity_poly.entity_id
_entity_poly.type
_entity_poly.pdbx_seq_one_letter_code
_entity_poly.pdbx_strand_id
1 'polypeptide(L)'
;MQKKMAKSDESLDELDRESSQLGMGGFTTKEADEEKYKLRMQRRKEIQSKRIEERNLEKGLIIVFTGQGKGKTTAALGMALRTLGHGDNVAIVQFIKGGWQPGEAKALKVYGDSLDWHAFGEGFTWETQDRMQDKKLSQKAWEQALLYLCSRSHKLVILDEINIAIKLGYLSLNEVIEGIKKRPALTHVVLTGRSAKEELIQQADLVTEMNLLKHPFREKGVKAQKGIEF
;
A
#
# COMPACT_ATOMS: atom_id res chain seq x y z
N MET A 1 -13.20 -17.05 -25.72
CA MET A 1 -12.41 -16.94 -24.47
C MET A 1 -13.25 -16.72 -23.21
N GLN A 2 -14.45 -16.11 -23.27
CA GLN A 2 -15.28 -15.82 -22.08
C GLN A 2 -15.81 -17.05 -21.29
N LYS A 3 -16.06 -18.20 -21.92
CA LYS A 3 -16.57 -19.41 -21.23
C LYS A 3 -15.56 -20.14 -20.32
N LYS A 4 -14.25 -19.90 -20.48
CA LYS A 4 -13.21 -20.52 -19.61
C LYS A 4 -12.95 -19.70 -18.34
N MET A 5 -13.14 -18.39 -18.38
CA MET A 5 -12.93 -17.50 -17.21
C MET A 5 -14.07 -17.60 -16.18
N ALA A 6 -15.32 -17.78 -16.61
CA ALA A 6 -16.45 -17.89 -15.68
C ALA A 6 -16.40 -19.15 -14.79
N LYS A 7 -15.87 -20.28 -15.32
CA LYS A 7 -15.69 -21.51 -14.54
C LYS A 7 -14.55 -21.43 -13.52
N SER A 8 -13.53 -20.61 -13.76
CA SER A 8 -12.42 -20.44 -12.80
C SER A 8 -12.83 -19.56 -11.62
N ASP A 9 -13.66 -18.53 -11.82
CA ASP A 9 -14.14 -17.69 -10.72
C ASP A 9 -15.05 -18.46 -9.76
N GLU A 10 -15.99 -19.27 -10.26
CA GLU A 10 -16.85 -20.12 -9.40
C GLU A 10 -16.06 -21.13 -8.56
N SER A 11 -14.99 -21.71 -9.15
CA SER A 11 -14.07 -22.65 -8.48
C SER A 11 -13.26 -21.97 -7.37
N LEU A 12 -12.72 -20.77 -7.66
CA LEU A 12 -11.96 -19.98 -6.69
C LEU A 12 -12.81 -19.56 -5.49
N ASP A 13 -14.07 -19.14 -5.74
CA ASP A 13 -15.04 -18.78 -4.72
C ASP A 13 -15.47 -19.98 -3.86
N GLU A 14 -15.54 -21.18 -4.42
CA GLU A 14 -15.81 -22.41 -3.68
C GLU A 14 -14.65 -22.76 -2.74
N LEU A 15 -13.40 -22.73 -3.24
CA LEU A 15 -12.21 -22.98 -2.42
C LEU A 15 -12.05 -21.97 -1.27
N ASP A 16 -12.40 -20.70 -1.50
CA ASP A 16 -12.37 -19.66 -0.47
C ASP A 16 -13.43 -19.87 0.62
N ARG A 17 -14.64 -20.30 0.22
CA ARG A 17 -15.70 -20.69 1.16
C ARG A 17 -15.30 -21.90 1.99
N GLU A 18 -14.79 -22.96 1.35
CA GLU A 18 -14.33 -24.17 2.06
C GLU A 18 -13.18 -23.86 3.03
N SER A 19 -12.17 -23.09 2.59
CA SER A 19 -11.06 -22.70 3.46
C SER A 19 -11.50 -21.87 4.66
N SER A 20 -12.54 -21.05 4.51
CA SER A 20 -13.09 -20.21 5.58
C SER A 20 -13.89 -21.05 6.57
N GLN A 21 -14.72 -21.98 6.09
CA GLN A 21 -15.49 -22.90 6.92
C GLN A 21 -14.61 -23.80 7.79
N LEU A 22 -13.47 -24.25 7.26
CA LEU A 22 -12.53 -25.07 8.02
C LEU A 22 -11.91 -24.35 9.21
N GLY A 23 -11.90 -23.00 9.22
CA GLY A 23 -11.42 -22.20 10.35
C GLY A 23 -9.93 -22.39 10.66
N MET A 24 -9.38 -21.51 11.51
CA MET A 24 -7.97 -21.61 11.91
C MET A 24 -7.70 -22.88 12.74
N GLY A 25 -6.44 -23.31 12.78
CA GLY A 25 -5.98 -24.36 13.69
C GLY A 25 -5.69 -23.82 15.10
N GLY A 26 -5.14 -24.68 15.96
CA GLY A 26 -4.77 -24.36 17.34
C GLY A 26 -5.90 -24.50 18.35
N PHE A 27 -5.60 -24.18 19.61
CA PHE A 27 -6.48 -24.41 20.78
C PHE A 27 -7.77 -23.57 20.81
N THR A 28 -7.97 -22.69 19.83
CA THR A 28 -9.21 -21.89 19.71
C THR A 28 -10.34 -22.66 19.01
N THR A 29 -10.07 -23.90 18.56
CA THR A 29 -11.06 -24.74 17.90
C THR A 29 -11.94 -25.46 18.91
N LYS A 30 -13.23 -25.63 18.60
CA LYS A 30 -14.19 -26.31 19.48
C LYS A 30 -13.97 -27.83 19.59
N GLU A 31 -13.08 -28.39 18.79
CA GLU A 31 -12.80 -29.81 18.73
C GLU A 31 -11.83 -30.21 19.85
N ALA A 32 -12.30 -31.04 20.79
CA ALA A 32 -11.47 -31.61 21.84
C ALA A 32 -10.70 -32.89 21.40
N ASP A 33 -11.01 -33.38 20.20
CA ASP A 33 -10.49 -34.63 19.63
C ASP A 33 -9.35 -34.32 18.64
N GLU A 34 -8.14 -34.73 19.01
CA GLU A 34 -6.90 -34.51 18.24
C GLU A 34 -6.91 -35.16 16.86
N GLU A 35 -7.56 -36.32 16.69
CA GLU A 35 -7.62 -36.99 15.40
C GLU A 35 -8.56 -36.26 14.43
N LYS A 36 -9.69 -35.76 14.93
CA LYS A 36 -10.59 -34.89 14.14
C LYS A 36 -9.92 -33.58 13.75
N TYR A 37 -9.19 -32.98 14.68
CA TYR A 37 -8.39 -31.78 14.43
C TYR A 37 -7.38 -32.02 13.30
N LYS A 38 -6.60 -33.11 13.39
CA LYS A 38 -5.59 -33.47 12.40
C LYS A 38 -6.19 -33.67 11.01
N LEU A 39 -7.32 -34.39 10.91
CA LEU A 39 -8.02 -34.61 9.65
C LEU A 39 -8.51 -33.28 9.04
N ARG A 40 -9.08 -32.39 9.85
CA ARG A 40 -9.51 -31.05 9.40
C ARG A 40 -8.32 -30.22 8.92
N MET A 41 -7.18 -30.26 9.60
CA MET A 41 -5.96 -29.54 9.19
C MET A 41 -5.35 -30.09 7.92
N GLN A 42 -5.39 -31.41 7.70
CA GLN A 42 -4.98 -32.02 6.42
C GLN A 42 -5.86 -31.53 5.28
N ARG A 43 -7.18 -31.56 5.45
CA ARG A 43 -8.12 -31.03 4.45
C ARG A 43 -7.88 -29.55 4.18
N ARG A 44 -7.63 -28.74 5.22
CA ARG A 44 -7.26 -27.33 5.06
C ARG A 44 -5.98 -27.16 4.26
N LYS A 45 -4.96 -28.00 4.47
CA LYS A 45 -3.71 -27.98 3.71
C LYS A 45 -3.95 -28.32 2.23
N GLU A 46 -4.77 -29.32 1.93
CA GLU A 46 -5.12 -29.70 0.56
C GLU A 46 -5.83 -28.57 -0.18
N ILE A 47 -6.87 -27.99 0.44
CA ILE A 47 -7.59 -26.85 -0.14
C ILE A 47 -6.66 -25.65 -0.31
N GLN A 48 -5.81 -25.36 0.68
CA GLN A 48 -4.83 -24.28 0.56
C GLN A 48 -3.85 -24.50 -0.60
N SER A 49 -3.45 -25.76 -0.85
CA SER A 49 -2.56 -26.10 -1.96
C SER A 49 -3.24 -25.85 -3.31
N LYS A 50 -4.48 -26.32 -3.47
CA LYS A 50 -5.30 -26.04 -4.67
C LYS A 50 -5.50 -24.53 -4.87
N ARG A 51 -5.78 -23.78 -3.80
CA ARG A 51 -5.91 -22.31 -3.84
C ARG A 51 -4.66 -21.61 -4.37
N ILE A 52 -3.48 -22.12 -4.04
CA ILE A 52 -2.20 -21.58 -4.50
C ILE A 52 -1.99 -21.92 -5.98
N GLU A 53 -2.26 -23.16 -6.39
CA GLU A 53 -2.11 -23.61 -7.78
C GLU A 53 -3.00 -22.82 -8.75
N GLU A 54 -4.24 -22.50 -8.34
CA GLU A 54 -5.16 -21.73 -9.17
C GLU A 54 -4.83 -20.22 -9.23
N ARG A 55 -4.04 -19.70 -8.28
CA ARG A 55 -3.67 -18.27 -8.19
C ARG A 55 -2.23 -18.03 -8.67
N ASN A 56 -2.03 -18.13 -9.98
CA ASN A 56 -0.71 -18.07 -10.61
C ASN A 56 -0.45 -16.80 -11.44
N LEU A 57 -1.36 -15.81 -11.41
CA LEU A 57 -1.18 -14.55 -12.12
C LEU A 57 -0.16 -13.66 -11.38
N GLU A 58 0.94 -13.33 -12.06
CA GLU A 58 1.91 -12.36 -11.59
C GLU A 58 1.75 -11.02 -12.33
N LYS A 59 1.51 -9.94 -11.57
CA LYS A 59 1.44 -8.57 -12.10
C LYS A 59 1.83 -7.54 -11.03
N GLY A 60 2.19 -6.35 -11.48
CA GLY A 60 2.40 -5.15 -10.68
C GLY A 60 1.05 -4.62 -10.16
N LEU A 61 0.98 -4.40 -8.85
CA LEU A 61 -0.25 -4.07 -8.14
C LEU A 61 -0.38 -2.56 -7.90
N ILE A 62 -1.60 -2.04 -7.98
CA ILE A 62 -1.98 -0.71 -7.47
C ILE A 62 -2.51 -0.90 -6.05
N ILE A 63 -1.84 -0.30 -5.08
CA ILE A 63 -2.12 -0.47 -3.66
C ILE A 63 -2.47 0.88 -3.05
N VAL A 64 -3.55 0.97 -2.29
CA VAL A 64 -3.99 2.20 -1.64
C VAL A 64 -4.10 2.01 -0.14
N PHE A 65 -3.34 2.81 0.62
CA PHE A 65 -3.45 2.91 2.07
C PHE A 65 -4.10 4.25 2.45
N THR A 66 -5.37 4.19 2.85
CA THR A 66 -6.22 5.35 3.18
C THR A 66 -6.77 5.27 4.61
N GLY A 67 -7.72 6.13 4.96
CA GLY A 67 -8.36 6.16 6.27
C GLY A 67 -7.74 7.15 7.26
N GLN A 68 -8.46 7.42 8.36
CA GLN A 68 -8.08 8.42 9.36
C GLN A 68 -7.03 7.92 10.36
N GLY A 69 -6.87 6.60 10.48
CA GLY A 69 -5.96 5.94 11.40
C GLY A 69 -4.48 6.13 11.05
N LYS A 70 -3.62 5.96 12.05
CA LYS A 70 -2.17 5.89 11.87
C LYS A 70 -1.78 4.59 11.19
N GLY A 71 -0.78 4.65 10.31
CA GLY A 71 -0.14 3.45 9.75
C GLY A 71 0.11 3.49 8.24
N LYS A 72 -0.46 4.45 7.50
CA LYS A 72 -0.51 4.40 6.02
C LYS A 72 0.89 4.45 5.42
N THR A 73 1.64 5.49 5.76
CA THR A 73 3.04 5.65 5.36
C THR A 73 3.91 4.52 5.90
N THR A 74 3.77 4.12 7.17
CA THR A 74 4.59 3.05 7.75
C THR A 74 4.34 1.68 7.09
N ALA A 75 3.11 1.38 6.66
CA ALA A 75 2.80 0.18 5.90
C ALA A 75 3.45 0.21 4.51
N ALA A 76 3.40 1.36 3.82
CA ALA A 76 4.10 1.54 2.55
C ALA A 76 5.63 1.39 2.72
N LEU A 77 6.20 1.94 3.79
CA LEU A 77 7.62 1.80 4.10
C LEU A 77 8.01 0.36 4.49
N GLY A 78 7.12 -0.38 5.13
CA GLY A 78 7.31 -1.82 5.36
C GLY A 78 7.38 -2.61 4.04
N MET A 79 6.60 -2.21 3.03
CA MET A 79 6.73 -2.78 1.68
C MET A 79 8.05 -2.39 1.02
N ALA A 80 8.49 -1.12 1.15
CA ALA A 80 9.81 -0.70 0.67
C ALA A 80 10.92 -1.54 1.27
N LEU A 81 10.93 -1.70 2.60
CA LEU A 81 11.93 -2.52 3.28
C LEU A 81 11.92 -3.98 2.79
N ARG A 82 10.74 -4.56 2.57
CA ARG A 82 10.62 -5.91 2.02
C ARG A 82 11.19 -6.00 0.60
N THR A 83 10.85 -5.07 -0.28
CA THR A 83 11.35 -5.03 -1.66
C THR A 83 12.87 -4.86 -1.68
N LEU A 84 13.40 -3.90 -0.92
CA LEU A 84 14.85 -3.69 -0.78
C LEU A 84 15.57 -4.91 -0.21
N GLY A 85 14.96 -5.59 0.78
CA GLY A 85 15.50 -6.83 1.35
C GLY A 85 15.59 -8.01 0.38
N HIS A 86 14.85 -7.96 -0.74
CA HIS A 86 14.96 -8.92 -1.84
C HIS A 86 15.91 -8.46 -2.96
N GLY A 87 16.60 -7.32 -2.80
CA GLY A 87 17.58 -6.81 -3.75
C GLY A 87 16.98 -6.01 -4.92
N ASP A 88 15.69 -5.68 -4.86
CA ASP A 88 15.03 -4.84 -5.85
C ASP A 88 15.10 -3.35 -5.48
N ASN A 89 15.01 -2.48 -6.49
CA ASN A 89 15.04 -1.03 -6.26
C ASN A 89 13.65 -0.45 -5.95
N VAL A 90 13.64 0.60 -5.13
CA VAL A 90 12.44 1.31 -4.68
C VAL A 90 12.57 2.81 -4.92
N ALA A 91 11.51 3.43 -5.40
CA ALA A 91 11.37 4.88 -5.44
C ALA A 91 10.29 5.35 -4.47
N ILE A 92 10.58 6.38 -3.69
CA ILE A 92 9.66 6.99 -2.73
C ILE A 92 9.57 8.49 -3.05
N VAL A 93 8.36 8.93 -3.40
CA VAL A 93 8.05 10.33 -3.67
C VAL A 93 7.01 10.79 -2.67
N GLN A 94 7.38 11.73 -1.82
CA GLN A 94 6.50 12.30 -0.80
C GLN A 94 5.93 13.63 -1.27
N PHE A 95 4.60 13.72 -1.25
CA PHE A 95 3.84 14.93 -1.55
C PHE A 95 3.56 15.68 -0.24
N ILE A 96 3.42 17.01 -0.30
CA ILE A 96 3.14 17.93 0.84
C ILE A 96 4.28 18.01 1.86
N LYS A 97 4.97 16.90 2.14
CA LYS A 97 6.05 16.79 3.12
C LYS A 97 7.30 17.55 2.65
N GLY A 98 7.87 18.33 3.56
CA GLY A 98 9.18 18.96 3.41
C GLY A 98 9.64 19.66 4.69
N GLY A 99 10.86 20.17 4.68
CA GLY A 99 11.45 20.90 5.81
C GLY A 99 12.07 20.05 6.92
N TRP A 100 11.86 18.72 6.93
CA TRP A 100 12.48 17.83 7.91
C TRP A 100 12.72 16.42 7.36
N GLN A 101 13.80 15.78 7.81
CA GLN A 101 14.17 14.43 7.38
C GLN A 101 13.60 13.38 8.36
N PRO A 102 12.66 12.52 7.92
CA PRO A 102 12.04 11.53 8.78
C PRO A 102 13.04 10.43 9.20
N GLY A 103 12.77 9.77 10.32
CA GLY A 103 13.63 8.70 10.84
C GLY A 103 13.84 7.55 9.85
N GLU A 104 12.80 7.21 9.09
CA GLU A 104 12.83 6.14 8.09
C GLU A 104 13.74 6.48 6.91
N ALA A 105 13.76 7.73 6.46
CA ALA A 105 14.69 8.18 5.43
C ALA A 105 16.15 8.08 5.89
N LYS A 106 16.43 8.23 7.20
CA LYS A 106 17.78 8.03 7.75
C LYS A 106 18.13 6.55 7.83
N ALA A 107 17.21 5.73 8.32
CA ALA A 107 17.42 4.29 8.48
C ALA A 107 17.65 3.59 7.13
N LEU A 108 16.93 3.99 6.09
CA LEU A 108 16.99 3.35 4.78
C LEU A 108 18.17 3.83 3.90
N LYS A 109 18.98 4.80 4.35
CA LYS A 109 20.19 5.24 3.62
C LYS A 109 21.18 4.11 3.35
N VAL A 110 21.16 3.05 4.15
CA VAL A 110 22.05 1.89 4.00
C VAL A 110 21.87 1.19 2.66
N TYR A 111 20.74 1.39 1.98
CA TYR A 111 20.43 0.78 0.68
C TYR A 111 21.00 1.54 -0.52
N GLY A 112 21.64 2.70 -0.30
CA GLY A 112 22.36 3.44 -1.35
C GLY A 112 21.54 3.62 -2.63
N ASP A 113 22.13 3.24 -3.76
CA ASP A 113 21.55 3.42 -5.10
C ASP A 113 20.28 2.57 -5.36
N SER A 114 19.96 1.60 -4.49
CA SER A 114 18.70 0.85 -4.59
C SER A 114 17.49 1.64 -4.07
N LEU A 115 17.69 2.79 -3.44
CA LEU A 115 16.62 3.64 -2.92
C LEU A 115 16.70 5.08 -3.44
N ASP A 116 15.73 5.44 -4.26
CA ASP A 116 15.45 6.84 -4.62
C ASP A 116 14.44 7.43 -3.63
N TRP A 117 14.83 8.44 -2.85
CA TRP A 117 13.93 9.13 -1.92
C TRP A 117 13.84 10.62 -2.22
N HIS A 118 12.62 11.09 -2.53
CA HIS A 118 12.33 12.49 -2.82
C HIS A 118 11.21 13.00 -1.94
N ALA A 119 11.44 14.12 -1.26
CA ALA A 119 10.41 14.82 -0.51
C ALA A 119 10.15 16.19 -1.16
N PHE A 120 8.91 16.42 -1.55
CA PHE A 120 8.47 17.63 -2.21
C PHE A 120 7.35 18.29 -1.39
N GLY A 121 7.64 19.49 -0.92
CA GLY A 121 6.74 20.27 -0.08
C GLY A 121 7.54 21.13 0.88
N GLU A 122 6.82 21.88 1.69
CA GLU A 122 7.37 22.69 2.79
C GLU A 122 6.68 22.37 4.12
N GLY A 123 5.88 21.29 4.14
CA GLY A 123 5.08 20.90 5.28
C GLY A 123 3.60 21.19 5.05
N PHE A 124 2.88 21.42 6.14
CA PHE A 124 1.43 21.57 6.09
C PHE A 124 1.00 22.93 5.52
N THR A 125 -0.15 22.96 4.84
CA THR A 125 -0.67 24.17 4.17
C THR A 125 -0.94 25.35 5.11
N TRP A 126 -1.15 25.10 6.42
CA TRP A 126 -1.32 26.16 7.42
C TRP A 126 0.00 26.79 7.88
N GLU A 127 1.12 26.10 7.64
CA GLU A 127 2.47 26.63 7.84
C GLU A 127 2.93 27.42 6.61
N THR A 128 2.73 26.87 5.41
CA THR A 128 3.21 27.48 4.15
C THR A 128 2.42 28.72 3.78
N GLN A 129 1.08 28.67 3.93
CA GLN A 129 0.15 29.73 3.55
C GLN A 129 0.27 30.20 2.08
N ASP A 130 0.95 29.44 1.22
CA ASP A 130 1.11 29.69 -0.21
C ASP A 130 0.58 28.51 -1.04
N ARG A 131 -0.69 28.62 -1.41
CA ARG A 131 -1.38 27.61 -2.22
C ARG A 131 -0.75 27.41 -3.61
N MET A 132 -0.16 28.46 -4.20
CA MET A 132 0.41 28.37 -5.54
C MET A 132 1.75 27.63 -5.51
N GLN A 133 2.55 27.88 -4.48
CA GLN A 133 3.78 27.14 -4.20
C GLN A 133 3.50 25.66 -3.90
N ASP A 134 2.52 25.37 -3.04
CA ASP A 134 2.10 23.99 -2.73
C ASP A 134 1.68 23.21 -3.99
N LYS A 135 0.91 23.87 -4.87
CA LYS A 135 0.50 23.29 -6.16
C LYS A 135 1.71 22.99 -7.04
N LYS A 136 2.63 23.95 -7.17
CA LYS A 136 3.85 23.80 -7.97
C LYS A 136 4.75 22.67 -7.45
N LEU A 137 4.91 22.55 -6.14
CA LEU A 137 5.69 21.48 -5.53
C LEU A 137 5.03 20.12 -5.73
N SER A 138 3.71 20.03 -5.61
CA SER A 138 2.95 18.81 -5.89
C SER A 138 3.09 18.38 -7.37
N GLN A 139 3.06 19.33 -8.30
CA GLN A 139 3.31 19.06 -9.72
C GLN A 139 4.73 18.53 -9.98
N LYS A 140 5.75 19.15 -9.38
CA LYS A 140 7.14 18.65 -9.48
C LYS A 140 7.31 17.24 -8.89
N ALA A 141 6.65 16.97 -7.76
CA ALA A 141 6.64 15.64 -7.17
C ALA A 141 6.03 14.62 -8.13
N TRP A 142 4.94 15.00 -8.81
CA TRP A 142 4.30 14.15 -9.81
C TRP A 142 5.17 13.92 -11.04
N GLU A 143 5.83 14.96 -11.56
CA GLU A 143 6.81 14.83 -12.65
C GLU A 143 7.93 13.85 -12.28
N GLN A 144 8.48 13.94 -11.07
CA GLN A 144 9.49 13.00 -10.57
C GLN A 144 8.93 11.57 -10.47
N ALA A 145 7.71 11.41 -9.93
CA ALA A 145 7.05 10.11 -9.83
C ALA A 145 6.83 9.46 -11.20
N LEU A 146 6.48 10.25 -12.22
CA LEU A 146 6.31 9.74 -13.59
C LEU A 146 7.59 9.16 -14.17
N LEU A 147 8.76 9.73 -13.87
CA LEU A 147 10.05 9.18 -14.30
C LEU A 147 10.23 7.75 -13.79
N TYR A 148 9.90 7.52 -12.51
CA TYR A 148 9.99 6.19 -11.90
C TYR A 148 8.90 5.25 -12.37
N LEU A 149 7.66 5.72 -12.49
CA LEU A 149 6.55 4.91 -12.99
C LEU A 149 6.82 4.43 -14.42
N CYS A 150 7.42 5.25 -15.28
CA CYS A 150 7.69 4.85 -16.67
C CYS A 150 8.95 3.97 -16.83
N SER A 151 9.72 3.74 -15.75
CA SER A 151 10.96 2.98 -15.79
C SER A 151 10.78 1.55 -15.29
N ARG A 152 11.53 0.61 -15.89
CA ARG A 152 11.65 -0.79 -15.41
C ARG A 152 12.67 -0.95 -14.29
N SER A 153 13.40 0.10 -13.92
CA SER A 153 14.46 0.05 -12.91
C SER A 153 13.95 -0.14 -11.48
N HIS A 154 12.66 0.12 -11.22
CA HIS A 154 12.07 0.08 -9.89
C HIS A 154 10.95 -0.95 -9.82
N LYS A 155 11.06 -1.87 -8.86
CA LYS A 155 10.01 -2.87 -8.59
C LYS A 155 8.83 -2.23 -7.86
N LEU A 156 9.09 -1.20 -7.05
CA LEU A 156 8.08 -0.52 -6.24
C LEU A 156 8.25 1.00 -6.31
N VAL A 157 7.14 1.71 -6.58
CA VAL A 157 7.05 3.18 -6.50
C VAL A 157 6.03 3.56 -5.42
N ILE A 158 6.43 4.35 -4.43
CA ILE A 158 5.57 4.85 -3.36
C ILE A 158 5.26 6.32 -3.60
N LEU A 159 3.98 6.64 -3.67
CA LEU A 159 3.42 7.98 -3.81
C LEU A 159 2.79 8.38 -2.47
N ASP A 160 3.64 8.85 -1.56
CA ASP A 160 3.26 9.10 -0.17
C ASP A 160 2.51 10.45 -0.05
N GLU A 161 1.32 10.43 0.56
CA GLU A 161 0.38 11.55 0.71
C GLU A 161 -0.19 12.12 -0.61
N ILE A 162 -0.08 11.40 -1.74
CA ILE A 162 -0.67 11.81 -3.02
C ILE A 162 -2.19 11.99 -2.94
N ASN A 163 -2.88 11.20 -2.10
CA ASN A 163 -4.34 11.34 -1.90
C ASN A 163 -4.70 12.73 -1.35
N ILE A 164 -3.84 13.30 -0.50
CA ILE A 164 -4.03 14.65 0.04
C ILE A 164 -3.81 15.69 -1.05
N ALA A 165 -2.75 15.55 -1.87
CA ALA A 165 -2.50 16.46 -3.00
C ALA A 165 -3.66 16.49 -4.00
N ILE A 166 -4.28 15.34 -4.29
CA ILE A 166 -5.49 15.25 -5.12
C ILE A 166 -6.68 15.91 -4.41
N LYS A 167 -6.90 15.62 -3.12
CA LYS A 167 -8.01 16.20 -2.36
C LYS A 167 -7.95 17.74 -2.31
N LEU A 168 -6.75 18.30 -2.18
CA LEU A 168 -6.52 19.74 -2.12
C LEU A 168 -6.57 20.41 -3.52
N GLY A 169 -6.75 19.64 -4.60
CA GLY A 169 -6.83 20.16 -5.96
C GLY A 169 -5.48 20.58 -6.55
N TYR A 170 -4.37 20.12 -5.98
CA TYR A 170 -3.03 20.38 -6.51
C TYR A 170 -2.69 19.47 -7.69
N LEU A 171 -3.28 18.27 -7.72
CA LEU A 171 -3.14 17.30 -8.80
C LEU A 171 -4.51 16.85 -9.29
N SER A 172 -4.61 16.59 -10.59
CA SER A 172 -5.78 15.98 -11.20
C SER A 172 -5.80 14.48 -10.93
N LEU A 173 -6.93 13.94 -10.47
CA LEU A 173 -7.10 12.50 -10.30
C LEU A 173 -6.91 11.73 -11.61
N ASN A 174 -7.46 12.24 -12.71
CA ASN A 174 -7.35 11.60 -14.03
C ASN A 174 -5.89 11.54 -14.49
N GLU A 175 -5.14 12.61 -14.26
CA GLU A 175 -3.71 12.65 -14.57
C GLU A 175 -2.94 11.58 -13.81
N VAL A 176 -3.24 11.41 -12.52
CA VAL A 176 -2.61 10.38 -11.68
C VAL A 176 -2.95 8.96 -12.16
N ILE A 177 -4.22 8.68 -12.44
CA ILE A 177 -4.67 7.37 -12.95
C ILE A 177 -3.97 7.04 -14.28
N GLU A 178 -3.95 7.99 -15.22
CA GLU A 178 -3.32 7.78 -16.52
C GLU A 178 -1.79 7.63 -16.41
N GLY A 179 -1.14 8.33 -15.48
CA GLY A 179 0.28 8.13 -15.19
C GLY A 179 0.59 6.74 -14.64
N ILE A 180 -0.21 6.26 -13.69
CA ILE A 180 -0.06 4.93 -13.09
C ILE A 180 -0.20 3.80 -14.11
N LYS A 181 -1.07 3.98 -15.12
CA LYS A 181 -1.27 3.00 -16.19
C LYS A 181 -0.06 2.84 -17.11
N LYS A 182 0.84 3.83 -17.16
CA LYS A 182 2.06 3.77 -17.99
C LYS A 182 3.15 2.86 -17.40
N ARG A 183 2.96 2.38 -16.18
CA ARG A 183 3.99 1.59 -15.49
C ARG A 183 4.25 0.23 -16.15
N PRO A 184 5.48 -0.30 -16.07
CA PRO A 184 5.75 -1.67 -16.48
C PRO A 184 4.86 -2.69 -15.78
N ALA A 185 4.57 -3.78 -16.47
CA ALA A 185 3.60 -4.79 -16.03
C ALA A 185 3.87 -5.41 -14.65
N LEU A 186 5.13 -5.37 -14.17
CA LEU A 186 5.56 -5.96 -12.89
C LEU A 186 5.94 -4.91 -11.84
N THR A 187 5.77 -3.62 -12.12
CA THR A 187 6.04 -2.54 -11.17
C THR A 187 4.82 -2.31 -10.29
N HIS A 188 5.02 -2.42 -8.97
CA HIS A 188 4.00 -2.09 -7.98
C HIS A 188 3.97 -0.59 -7.72
N VAL A 189 2.80 -0.06 -7.43
CA VAL A 189 2.62 1.32 -6.98
C VAL A 189 1.80 1.35 -5.69
N VAL A 190 2.26 2.11 -4.69
CA VAL A 190 1.55 2.32 -3.44
C VAL A 190 1.19 3.79 -3.32
N LEU A 191 -0.09 4.10 -3.14
CA LEU A 191 -0.62 5.43 -2.88
C LEU A 191 -1.02 5.53 -1.42
N THR A 192 -0.57 6.57 -0.73
CA THR A 192 -0.95 6.80 0.66
C THR A 192 -1.67 8.13 0.83
N GLY A 193 -2.28 8.27 2.00
CA GLY A 193 -2.88 9.51 2.47
C GLY A 193 -4.38 9.37 2.67
N ARG A 194 -4.95 10.33 3.40
CA ARG A 194 -6.37 10.31 3.77
C ARG A 194 -7.25 10.61 2.55
N SER A 195 -8.50 10.13 2.61
CA SER A 195 -9.54 10.49 1.63
C SER A 195 -9.18 10.15 0.18
N ALA A 196 -8.65 8.94 -0.06
CA ALA A 196 -8.59 8.38 -1.40
C ALA A 196 -9.95 8.51 -2.11
N LYS A 197 -9.93 8.92 -3.38
CA LYS A 197 -11.13 9.09 -4.20
C LYS A 197 -11.69 7.72 -4.61
N GLU A 198 -13.01 7.61 -4.71
CA GLU A 198 -13.70 6.36 -5.02
C GLU A 198 -13.25 5.79 -6.37
N GLU A 199 -13.02 6.66 -7.35
CA GLU A 199 -12.55 6.27 -8.68
C GLU A 199 -11.12 5.71 -8.63
N LEU A 200 -10.28 6.12 -7.66
CA LEU A 200 -8.96 5.52 -7.44
C LEU A 200 -9.08 4.16 -6.74
N ILE A 201 -10.00 4.04 -5.77
CA ILE A 201 -10.27 2.80 -5.03
C ILE A 201 -10.71 1.70 -6.00
N GLN A 202 -11.59 2.02 -6.94
CA GLN A 202 -12.09 1.08 -7.96
C GLN A 202 -11.00 0.58 -8.92
N GLN A 203 -9.94 1.37 -9.13
CA GLN A 203 -8.80 0.99 -9.98
C GLN A 203 -7.72 0.23 -9.21
N ALA A 204 -7.75 0.24 -7.88
CA ALA A 204 -6.73 -0.38 -7.05
C ALA A 204 -6.94 -1.90 -6.95
N ASP A 205 -5.84 -2.64 -6.95
CA ASP A 205 -5.84 -4.09 -6.73
C ASP A 205 -5.93 -4.44 -5.23
N LEU A 206 -5.43 -3.56 -4.37
CA LEU A 206 -5.53 -3.69 -2.91
C LEU A 206 -5.84 -2.34 -2.29
N VAL A 207 -6.86 -2.29 -1.43
CA VAL A 207 -7.18 -1.11 -0.64
C VAL A 207 -7.25 -1.50 0.82
N THR A 208 -6.55 -0.77 1.68
CA THR A 208 -6.70 -0.87 3.13
C THR A 208 -7.08 0.48 3.69
N GLU A 209 -8.25 0.53 4.33
CA GLU A 209 -8.67 1.67 5.14
C GLU A 209 -8.21 1.47 6.58
N MET A 210 -7.30 2.33 7.03
CA MET A 210 -6.88 2.36 8.42
C MET A 210 -7.92 3.11 9.23
N ASN A 211 -8.83 2.36 9.84
CA ASN A 211 -9.86 2.93 10.72
C ASN A 211 -9.26 3.31 12.08
N LEU A 212 -9.55 4.52 12.56
CA LEU A 212 -9.06 5.01 13.84
C LEU A 212 -9.99 4.56 14.97
N LEU A 213 -9.69 3.43 15.59
CA LEU A 213 -10.46 2.95 16.74
C LEU A 213 -10.16 3.75 18.01
N LYS A 214 -8.88 4.05 18.26
CA LYS A 214 -8.41 4.85 19.39
C LYS A 214 -7.17 5.65 19.03
N HIS A 215 -6.96 6.82 19.65
CA HIS A 215 -5.74 7.60 19.48
C HIS A 215 -5.25 8.22 20.79
N PRO A 216 -3.98 7.99 21.20
CA PRO A 216 -3.47 8.44 22.49
C PRO A 216 -3.44 9.98 22.61
N PHE A 217 -3.19 10.70 21.51
CA PHE A 217 -3.33 12.16 21.49
C PHE A 217 -4.75 12.65 21.83
N ARG A 218 -5.81 12.00 21.30
CA ARG A 218 -7.20 12.44 21.48
C ARG A 218 -7.76 12.04 22.85
N GLU A 219 -7.49 10.80 23.26
CA GLU A 219 -8.10 10.24 24.47
C GLU A 219 -7.29 10.51 25.74
N LYS A 220 -5.97 10.67 25.60
CA LYS A 220 -5.04 10.70 26.74
C LYS A 220 -4.11 11.92 26.74
N GLY A 221 -4.23 12.82 25.75
CA GLY A 221 -3.38 14.01 25.63
C GLY A 221 -1.89 13.70 25.41
N VAL A 222 -1.55 12.49 24.95
CA VAL A 222 -0.15 12.10 24.74
C VAL A 222 0.39 12.80 23.50
N LYS A 223 1.45 13.59 23.67
CA LYS A 223 2.16 14.27 22.58
C LYS A 223 2.86 13.28 21.65
N ALA A 224 3.17 13.72 20.43
CA ALA A 224 3.99 12.96 19.48
C ALA A 224 5.37 12.62 20.08
N GLN A 225 5.84 11.39 19.86
CA GLN A 225 7.08 10.87 20.41
C GLN A 225 8.04 10.41 19.30
N LYS A 226 9.33 10.69 19.51
CA LYS A 226 10.39 10.21 18.62
C LYS A 226 10.42 8.69 18.56
N GLY A 227 10.51 8.13 17.37
CA GLY A 227 10.45 6.70 17.08
C GLY A 227 9.03 6.12 17.01
N ILE A 228 8.00 6.92 17.29
CA ILE A 228 6.61 6.49 17.26
C ILE A 228 5.82 7.30 16.24
N GLU A 229 5.81 8.63 16.34
CA GLU A 229 5.17 9.52 15.36
C GLU A 229 6.14 10.06 14.32
N PHE A 230 7.42 10.18 14.70
CA PHE A 230 8.45 10.88 13.92
C PHE A 230 9.86 10.35 14.24
#